data_AF-A0A0V1DES8-F1
#
_entry.id   AF-A0A0V1DES8-F1
#
_cell.length_a   1.000
_cell.length_b   1.000
_cell.length_c   1.000
_cell.angle_alpha   90.00
_cell.angle_beta   90.00
_cell.angle_gamma   90.00
#
_symmetry.space_group_name_H-M   'P 1'
#
loop_
_entity.id
_entity.type
_entity.pdbx_description
1 polymer ?
#
loop_
_entity_poly.entity_id
_entity_poly.type
_entity_poly.pdbx_seq_one_letter_code
_entity_poly.pdbx_strand_id
1 'polypeptide(L)'
;TSAFSIQKQTASKKNYNFKAEKEAVIAELDQRFDGYREHCYPLPGDGCRCQEIVQNAKVSKEYKTDFECKTDEKRQRLCEDAKCKTQFQKINRCRTQEKCGQEKWTPYETCLKECMKIQYVIFHKTTSKQKVKQYVSIYRI
;
A
#
# COMPACT_ATOMS: atom_id res chain seq x y z
N THR A 1 -15.69 4.47 64.10
CA THR A 1 -15.53 5.38 62.95
C THR A 1 -14.11 5.24 62.41
N SER A 2 -13.89 4.33 61.46
CA SER A 2 -12.56 4.07 60.89
C SER A 2 -12.42 4.80 59.55
N ALA A 3 -11.60 5.86 59.52
CA ALA A 3 -11.29 6.62 58.32
C ALA A 3 -10.30 5.85 57.43
N PHE A 4 -10.71 5.53 56.20
CA PHE A 4 -9.81 5.01 55.17
C PHE A 4 -8.97 6.17 54.62
N SER A 5 -7.67 6.16 54.88
CA SER A 5 -6.72 7.10 54.27
C SER A 5 -6.38 6.63 52.85
N ILE A 6 -6.90 7.32 51.84
CA ILE A 6 -6.52 7.11 50.43
C ILE A 6 -5.09 7.65 50.26
N GLN A 7 -4.12 6.76 50.08
CA GLN A 7 -2.77 7.15 49.69
C GLN A 7 -2.80 7.70 48.26
N LYS A 8 -2.54 9.01 48.13
CA LYS A 8 -2.43 9.71 46.85
C LYS A 8 -1.20 9.18 46.12
N GLN A 9 -1.39 8.30 45.15
CA GLN A 9 -0.31 7.84 44.28
C GLN A 9 0.26 9.06 43.54
N THR A 10 1.51 9.41 43.86
CA THR A 10 2.23 10.46 43.14
C THR A 10 2.54 9.94 41.75
N ALA A 11 1.90 10.53 40.73
CA ALA A 11 2.24 10.28 39.35
C ALA A 11 3.74 10.52 39.14
N SER A 12 4.46 9.47 38.73
CA SER A 12 5.88 9.55 38.41
C SER A 12 6.05 10.64 37.35
N LYS A 13 6.83 11.68 37.67
CA LYS A 13 7.17 12.77 36.74
C LYS A 13 8.10 12.22 35.67
N LYS A 14 7.55 11.51 34.69
CA LYS A 14 8.27 11.18 33.47
C LYS A 14 8.56 12.49 32.73
N ASN A 15 9.82 12.70 32.37
CA ASN A 15 10.25 13.82 31.54
C ASN A 15 9.79 13.53 30.10
N TYR A 16 8.52 13.81 29.82
CA TYR A 16 7.93 13.65 28.51
C TYR A 16 8.46 14.75 27.58
N ASN A 17 9.34 14.39 26.66
CA ASN A 17 9.76 15.28 25.58
C ASN A 17 8.66 15.31 24.51
N PHE A 18 7.63 16.11 24.75
CA PHE A 18 6.46 16.28 23.88
C PHE A 18 6.84 16.53 22.40
N LYS A 19 7.97 17.23 22.17
CA LYS A 19 8.47 17.49 20.81
C LYS A 19 8.91 16.20 20.12
N ALA A 20 9.74 15.39 20.79
CA ALA A 20 10.25 14.14 20.23
C ALA A 20 9.14 13.10 20.00
N GLU A 21 8.18 13.00 20.93
CA GLU A 21 7.05 12.07 20.76
C GLU A 21 6.12 12.49 19.63
N LYS A 22 5.84 13.79 19.51
CA LYS A 22 5.06 14.33 18.39
C LYS A 22 5.75 14.05 17.05
N GLU A 23 7.07 14.25 16.97
CA GLU A 23 7.85 13.98 15.76
C GLU A 23 7.83 12.49 15.39
N ALA A 24 7.96 11.58 16.36
CA ALA A 24 7.86 10.14 16.13
C ALA A 24 6.48 9.74 15.58
N VAL A 25 5.40 10.27 16.16
CA VAL A 25 4.03 10.03 15.69
C VAL A 25 3.84 10.55 14.28
N ILE A 26 4.30 11.76 13.95
CA ILE A 26 4.21 12.30 12.58
C ILE A 26 4.94 11.40 11.58
N ALA A 27 6.15 10.94 11.91
CA ALA A 27 6.92 10.06 11.03
C ALA A 27 6.22 8.71 10.79
N GLU A 28 5.60 8.14 11.83
CA GLU A 28 4.80 6.91 11.71
C GLU A 28 3.57 7.13 10.82
N LEU A 29 2.84 8.23 11.02
CA LEU A 29 1.70 8.60 10.19
C LEU A 29 2.14 8.78 8.72
N ASP A 30 3.20 9.53 8.44
CA ASP A 30 3.70 9.76 7.08
C ASP A 30 4.05 8.46 6.37
N GLN A 31 4.76 7.55 7.04
CA GLN A 31 5.08 6.23 6.49
C GLN A 31 3.82 5.40 6.21
N ARG A 32 2.84 5.47 7.11
CA ARG A 32 1.59 4.75 6.98
C ARG A 32 0.74 5.28 5.83
N PHE A 33 0.67 6.60 5.61
CA PHE A 33 -0.09 7.20 4.49
C PHE A 33 0.59 7.11 3.14
N ASP A 34 1.91 6.90 3.10
CA ASP A 34 2.68 7.00 1.88
C ASP A 34 2.12 6.11 0.75
N GLY A 35 1.63 6.75 -0.31
CA GLY A 35 1.05 6.09 -1.48
C GLY A 35 -0.35 5.49 -1.27
N TYR A 36 -1.14 6.00 -0.32
CA TYR A 36 -2.59 5.75 -0.28
C TYR A 36 -3.26 6.27 -1.56
N ARG A 37 -4.36 5.62 -1.97
CA ARG A 37 -5.21 6.12 -3.06
C ARG A 37 -5.86 7.44 -2.66
N GLU A 38 -6.26 8.22 -3.66
CA GLU A 38 -7.02 9.44 -3.44
C GLU A 38 -8.32 9.14 -2.68
N HIS A 39 -8.67 10.04 -1.76
CA HIS A 39 -9.84 9.94 -0.89
C HIS A 39 -9.90 8.69 0.00
N CYS A 40 -8.75 8.09 0.32
CA CYS A 40 -8.62 7.05 1.33
C CYS A 40 -8.02 7.59 2.62
N TYR A 41 -8.67 7.27 3.74
CA TYR A 41 -8.31 7.71 5.09
C TYR A 41 -8.04 6.48 5.97
N PRO A 42 -7.05 6.50 6.86
CA PRO A 42 -6.69 5.34 7.67
C PRO A 42 -7.80 5.00 8.66
N LEU A 43 -7.82 3.76 9.12
CA LEU A 43 -8.53 3.39 10.33
C LEU A 43 -7.56 3.26 11.52
N PRO A 44 -8.03 3.49 12.77
CA PRO A 44 -7.25 3.15 13.96
C PRO A 44 -6.91 1.65 13.93
N GLY A 45 -5.62 1.30 13.96
CA GLY A 45 -5.16 -0.07 13.75
C GLY A 45 -4.65 -0.28 12.32
N ASP A 46 -5.37 -1.03 11.50
CA ASP A 46 -5.01 -1.38 10.12
C ASP A 46 -6.17 -1.07 9.16
N GLY A 47 -5.87 -0.88 7.88
CA GLY A 47 -6.85 -0.59 6.85
C GLY A 47 -7.21 0.87 6.68
N CYS A 48 -8.18 1.12 5.81
CA CYS A 48 -8.62 2.45 5.45
C CYS A 48 -10.07 2.48 4.98
N ARG A 49 -10.65 3.67 5.03
CA ARG A 49 -11.93 4.01 4.41
C ARG A 49 -11.68 4.89 3.20
N CYS A 50 -12.10 4.45 2.02
CA CYS A 50 -11.98 5.15 0.75
C CYS A 50 -13.34 5.64 0.25
N GLN A 51 -13.38 6.86 -0.28
CA GLN A 51 -14.54 7.35 -1.02
C GLN A 51 -14.37 7.06 -2.52
N GLU A 52 -15.20 6.17 -3.04
CA GLU A 52 -15.19 5.79 -4.45
C GLU A 52 -16.45 6.28 -5.17
N ILE A 53 -16.36 6.47 -6.48
CA ILE A 53 -17.52 6.78 -7.32
C ILE A 53 -17.97 5.49 -7.98
N VAL A 54 -19.10 4.95 -7.54
CA VAL A 54 -19.74 3.77 -8.14
C VAL A 54 -21.05 4.24 -8.77
N GLN A 55 -21.22 4.05 -10.08
CA GLN A 55 -22.43 4.45 -10.81
C GLN A 55 -22.83 5.92 -10.57
N ASN A 56 -21.85 6.83 -10.63
CA ASN A 56 -22.00 8.28 -10.34
C ASN A 56 -22.42 8.64 -8.90
N ALA A 57 -22.48 7.69 -7.98
CA ALA A 57 -22.71 7.94 -6.55
C ALA A 57 -21.41 7.79 -5.75
N LYS A 58 -21.21 8.67 -4.75
CA LYS A 58 -20.10 8.57 -3.80
C LYS A 58 -20.42 7.49 -2.77
N VAL A 59 -19.64 6.42 -2.76
CA VAL A 59 -19.76 5.29 -1.84
C VAL A 59 -18.51 5.22 -0.98
N SER A 60 -18.69 5.02 0.33
CA SER A 60 -17.59 4.78 1.25
C SER A 60 -17.32 3.28 1.32
N LYS A 61 -16.12 2.85 0.94
CA LYS A 61 -15.64 1.46 1.09
C LYS A 61 -14.57 1.36 2.16
N GLU A 62 -14.63 0.31 2.95
CA GLU A 62 -13.62 0.00 3.95
C GLU A 62 -12.78 -1.19 3.52
N TYR A 63 -11.47 -1.04 3.67
CA TYR A 63 -10.46 -2.05 3.44
C TYR A 63 -9.84 -2.44 4.77
N LYS A 64 -9.60 -3.73 4.96
CA LYS A 64 -9.12 -4.27 6.23
C LYS A 64 -7.62 -4.09 6.41
N THR A 65 -6.88 -4.00 5.30
CA THR A 65 -5.42 -3.94 5.31
C THR A 65 -4.93 -2.66 4.67
N ASP A 66 -3.89 -2.05 5.23
CA ASP A 66 -3.24 -0.85 4.66
C ASP A 66 -2.72 -1.12 3.23
N PHE A 67 -2.37 -2.37 2.93
CA PHE A 67 -1.96 -2.78 1.58
C PHE A 67 -3.06 -2.50 0.55
N GLU A 68 -4.31 -2.82 0.87
CA GLU A 68 -5.47 -2.54 0.03
C GLU A 68 -5.77 -1.05 -0.12
N CYS A 69 -5.16 -0.17 0.66
CA CYS A 69 -5.35 1.26 0.61
C CYS A 69 -4.38 1.96 -0.33
N LYS A 70 -3.27 1.29 -0.65
CA LYS A 70 -2.20 1.83 -1.49
C LYS A 70 -2.60 1.86 -2.97
N THR A 71 -1.98 2.74 -3.74
CA THR A 71 -2.03 2.73 -5.21
C THR A 71 -1.37 1.48 -5.77
N ASP A 72 -1.71 1.12 -7.02
CA ASP A 72 -1.15 -0.06 -7.67
C ASP A 72 0.38 0.02 -7.78
N GLU A 73 0.89 1.20 -8.11
CA GLU A 73 2.32 1.50 -8.17
C GLU A 73 3.01 1.27 -6.82
N LYS A 74 2.39 1.74 -5.72
CA LYS A 74 2.94 1.57 -4.38
C LYS A 74 2.88 0.12 -3.93
N ARG A 75 1.77 -0.59 -4.19
CA ARG A 75 1.64 -2.03 -3.91
C ARG A 75 2.68 -2.83 -4.69
N GLN A 76 2.91 -2.49 -5.95
CA GLN A 76 3.93 -3.13 -6.77
C GLN A 76 5.32 -2.95 -6.15
N ARG A 77 5.72 -1.72 -5.79
CA ARG A 77 7.02 -1.49 -5.11
C ARG A 77 7.16 -2.27 -3.80
N LEU A 78 6.11 -2.27 -2.97
CA LEU A 78 6.10 -3.05 -1.73
C LEU A 78 6.25 -4.55 -2.01
N CYS A 79 5.61 -5.07 -3.05
CA CYS A 79 5.74 -6.45 -3.49
C CYS A 79 7.14 -6.75 -4.05
N GLU A 80 7.71 -5.85 -4.85
CA GLU A 80 9.08 -5.92 -5.36
C GLU A 80 10.07 -6.03 -4.20
N ASP A 81 9.98 -5.14 -3.22
CA ASP A 81 10.93 -5.10 -2.10
C ASP A 81 10.76 -6.27 -1.12
N ALA A 82 9.51 -6.63 -0.78
CA ALA A 82 9.24 -7.61 0.27
C ALA A 82 9.27 -9.06 -0.23
N LYS A 83 8.76 -9.34 -1.44
CA LYS A 83 8.57 -10.72 -1.93
C LYS A 83 9.35 -11.04 -3.20
N CYS A 84 9.48 -10.08 -4.10
CA CYS A 84 10.02 -10.33 -5.45
C CYS A 84 11.44 -9.84 -5.67
N LYS A 85 12.13 -9.38 -4.61
CA LYS A 85 13.42 -8.69 -4.67
C LYS A 85 14.47 -9.46 -5.46
N THR A 86 14.58 -10.76 -5.23
CA THR A 86 15.55 -11.62 -5.94
C THR A 86 15.26 -11.69 -7.43
N GLN A 87 14.00 -11.78 -7.83
CA GLN A 87 13.63 -11.80 -9.25
C GLN A 87 13.81 -10.41 -9.85
N PHE A 88 13.42 -9.36 -9.13
CA PHE A 88 13.62 -7.97 -9.52
C PHE A 88 15.11 -7.67 -9.77
N GLN A 89 16.01 -8.03 -8.86
CA GLN A 89 17.45 -7.81 -9.06
C GLN A 89 18.01 -8.52 -10.30
N LYS A 90 17.48 -9.71 -10.64
CA LYS A 90 17.87 -10.45 -11.85
C LYS A 90 17.41 -9.76 -13.14
N ILE A 91 16.24 -9.12 -13.12
CA ILE A 91 15.69 -8.41 -14.29
C ILE A 91 16.08 -6.92 -14.36
N ASN A 92 16.44 -6.29 -13.24
CA ASN A 92 16.71 -4.85 -13.15
C ASN A 92 17.91 -4.43 -14.03
N ARG A 93 18.82 -5.38 -14.34
CA ARG A 93 19.90 -5.16 -15.30
C ARG A 93 19.41 -4.96 -16.75
N CYS A 94 18.24 -5.48 -17.10
CA CYS A 94 17.67 -5.44 -18.45
C CYS A 94 16.72 -4.26 -18.70
N ARG A 95 16.22 -3.59 -17.65
CA ARG A 95 15.28 -2.44 -17.72
C ARG A 95 13.87 -2.74 -18.27
N THR A 96 13.70 -3.59 -19.29
CA THR A 96 12.39 -3.94 -19.89
C THR A 96 12.27 -5.44 -20.23
N GLN A 97 11.03 -5.97 -20.25
CA GLN A 97 10.71 -7.35 -20.67
C GLN A 97 11.31 -7.66 -22.03
N GLU A 98 11.15 -6.70 -22.92
CA GLU A 98 11.79 -6.62 -24.21
C GLU A 98 13.28 -7.02 -24.07
N LYS A 99 14.10 -6.18 -23.43
CA LYS A 99 15.55 -6.39 -23.36
C LYS A 99 16.00 -7.66 -22.62
N CYS A 100 15.18 -8.21 -21.72
CA CYS A 100 15.54 -9.42 -20.95
C CYS A 100 15.07 -10.73 -21.58
N GLY A 101 14.22 -10.67 -22.59
CA GLY A 101 13.50 -11.84 -23.10
C GLY A 101 12.43 -12.33 -22.12
N GLN A 102 11.40 -12.98 -22.67
CA GLN A 102 10.25 -13.43 -21.91
C GLN A 102 10.65 -14.41 -20.79
N GLU A 103 11.59 -15.33 -21.04
CA GLU A 103 11.99 -16.36 -20.08
C GLU A 103 12.60 -15.81 -18.77
N LYS A 104 13.36 -14.73 -18.83
CA LYS A 104 13.93 -14.09 -17.62
C LYS A 104 12.91 -13.19 -16.92
N TRP A 105 11.91 -12.70 -17.65
CA TRP A 105 10.85 -11.84 -17.11
C TRP A 105 9.73 -12.62 -16.43
N THR A 106 9.38 -13.81 -16.93
CA THR A 106 8.29 -14.64 -16.42
C THR A 106 8.36 -14.90 -14.91
N PRO A 107 9.51 -15.27 -14.30
CA PRO A 107 9.58 -15.52 -12.86
C PRO A 107 9.27 -14.27 -12.01
N TYR A 108 9.66 -13.10 -12.50
CA TYR A 108 9.35 -11.82 -11.86
C TYR A 108 7.86 -11.49 -11.98
N GLU A 109 7.29 -11.64 -13.18
CA GLU A 109 5.87 -11.40 -13.43
C GLU A 109 4.97 -12.33 -12.60
N THR A 110 5.31 -13.62 -12.53
CA THR A 110 4.62 -14.60 -11.67
C THR A 110 4.68 -14.19 -10.21
N CYS A 111 5.84 -13.77 -9.72
CA CYS A 111 5.99 -13.31 -8.34
C CYS A 111 5.11 -12.09 -8.04
N LEU A 112 5.09 -11.09 -8.94
CA LEU A 112 4.24 -9.91 -8.78
C LEU A 112 2.75 -10.27 -8.78
N LYS A 113 2.31 -11.13 -9.72
CA LYS A 113 0.91 -11.58 -9.78
C LYS A 113 0.48 -12.28 -8.50
N GLU A 114 1.32 -13.15 -7.96
CA GLU A 114 1.05 -13.83 -6.69
C GLU A 114 1.05 -12.87 -5.51
N CYS A 115 1.95 -11.88 -5.49
CA CYS A 115 1.98 -10.88 -4.42
C CYS A 115 0.76 -9.93 -4.47
N MET A 116 0.32 -9.55 -5.66
CA MET A 116 -0.77 -8.61 -5.90
C MET A 116 -2.15 -9.27 -6.02
N LYS A 117 -2.28 -10.56 -5.65
CA LYS A 117 -3.50 -11.40 -5.81
C LYS A 117 -4.80 -10.77 -5.31
N ILE A 118 -4.71 -9.75 -4.47
CA ILE A 118 -5.82 -8.94 -3.96
C ILE A 118 -6.54 -8.14 -5.08
N GLN A 119 -5.97 -7.97 -6.28
CA GLN A 119 -6.57 -7.16 -7.37
C GLN A 119 -6.63 -7.83 -8.76
N TYR A 120 -6.07 -9.02 -8.98
CA TYR A 120 -6.07 -9.61 -10.33
C TYR A 120 -7.45 -10.10 -10.81
N VAL A 121 -8.46 -10.11 -9.94
CA VAL A 121 -9.81 -10.64 -10.25
C VAL A 121 -10.78 -9.58 -10.80
N ILE A 122 -10.47 -8.27 -10.74
CA ILE A 122 -11.34 -7.24 -11.34
C ILE A 122 -10.52 -6.20 -12.12
N PHE A 123 -9.89 -6.63 -13.20
CA PHE A 123 -9.67 -5.78 -14.38
C PHE A 123 -9.66 -6.65 -15.64
N HIS A 124 -10.68 -7.51 -15.81
CA HIS A 124 -11.07 -7.90 -17.15
C HIS A 124 -11.47 -6.61 -17.88
N LYS A 125 -10.63 -6.10 -18.78
CA LYS A 125 -11.09 -5.19 -19.83
C LYS A 125 -12.05 -5.99 -20.70
N THR A 126 -13.32 -6.04 -20.31
CA THR A 126 -14.40 -6.37 -21.23
C THR A 126 -14.41 -5.30 -22.31
N THR A 127 -14.14 -5.78 -23.51
CA THR A 127 -14.31 -5.14 -24.80
C THR A 127 -15.52 -4.21 -24.86
N SER A 128 -15.28 -2.89 -24.94
CA SER A 128 -15.91 -2.01 -25.93
C SER A 128 -15.34 -0.59 -25.80
N LYS A 129 -14.49 -0.26 -26.78
CA LYS A 129 -14.25 1.07 -27.35
C LYS A 129 -14.08 2.26 -26.39
N GLN A 130 -12.79 2.58 -26.20
CA GLN A 130 -12.23 3.93 -26.31
C GLN A 130 -12.26 4.83 -25.05
N LYS A 131 -11.16 4.79 -24.30
CA LYS A 131 -10.28 5.96 -24.13
C LYS A 131 -8.87 5.52 -23.71
N VAL A 132 -7.90 6.09 -24.42
CA VAL A 132 -6.50 5.72 -24.47
C VAL A 132 -5.76 6.28 -23.25
N LYS A 133 -5.01 5.43 -22.54
CA LYS A 133 -3.65 5.78 -22.13
C LYS A 133 -2.72 4.70 -22.64
N GLN A 134 -1.94 5.15 -23.61
CA GLN A 134 -0.98 4.42 -24.39
C GLN A 134 0.31 4.29 -23.59
N TYR A 135 0.78 3.06 -23.42
CA TYR A 135 2.20 2.80 -23.31
C TYR A 135 2.48 1.52 -24.08
N VAL A 136 3.07 1.68 -25.27
CA VAL A 136 3.48 0.61 -26.16
C VAL A 136 4.97 0.39 -25.95
N SER A 137 5.36 -0.85 -25.61
CA SER A 137 6.33 -1.63 -26.38
C SER A 137 6.46 -3.01 -25.72
N ILE A 138 5.87 -4.04 -26.34
CA ILE A 138 6.23 -5.43 -26.07
C ILE A 138 6.63 -6.01 -27.43
N TYR A 139 7.81 -6.60 -27.47
CA TYR A 139 8.54 -6.97 -28.68
C TYR A 139 7.71 -7.75 -29.70
N ARG A 140 7.93 -7.37 -30.97
CA ARG A 140 7.64 -8.12 -32.19
C ARG A 140 8.21 -9.53 -32.10
N ILE A 141 7.36 -10.55 -32.32
CA ILE A 141 7.47 -11.56 -33.38
C ILE A 141 6.05 -11.88 -33.84
#